data_AF-A0A0G0URV2-F1
#
_entry.id   AF-A0A0G0URV2-F1
#
_cell.length_a   1.000
_cell.length_b   1.000
_cell.length_c   1.000
_cell.angle_alpha   90.00
_cell.angle_beta   90.00
_cell.angle_gamma   90.00
#
_symmetry.space_group_name_H-M   'P 1'
#
loop_
_entity.id
_entity.type
_entity.pdbx_description
1 polymer ?
#
loop_
_entity_poly.entity_id
_entity_poly.type
_entity_poly.pdbx_seq_one_letter_code
_entity_poly.pdbx_strand_id
1 'polypeptide(L)'
;MKKKLLLSVILIVLFAATISKSEQKNDEEMFWTFQSIDTMKYSRDISREKLTDPSFNTDIDEQIKNIAATGATHVAIATPYDTEFLPILKRWVTSARKYNLKIWFRGNWSGWEGWFDYPTINRTEHKEKTYEFIIQNNDLFLDGDIFTACPECENGGPGDPRLTRDISGHRAFLIEEYEVTQKAFREIDKDVTSNFNSMNGDVARLIMDKETTEALGGIVVIDHYVASPDQLVSDIAEIAKNSGGHVVLGEFGAPIEDINGKMTEDEQAAWLDEAFTKMVREKSLAGVSYWVNVGGSTQLWNSDGTPRKAVSVLASFYNPLEIPGITKDEIGKPIANVTVLNAYRETTSDSSGFFSLPFLDKKEIEHVSKEGYSLKYIYYENSNITIILEQNNPSLLYKILRLFKRPLKTK
;
A
#
# COMPACT_ATOMS: atom_id res chain seq x y z
N MET A 1 -20.05 49.15 -27.92
CA MET A 1 -18.89 48.35 -27.43
C MET A 1 -19.11 47.70 -26.07
N LYS A 2 -19.50 48.42 -25.01
CA LYS A 2 -19.59 47.87 -23.63
C LYS A 2 -20.51 46.64 -23.46
N LYS A 3 -21.66 46.56 -24.13
CA LYS A 3 -22.57 45.39 -24.06
C LYS A 3 -21.99 44.11 -24.68
N LYS A 4 -21.19 44.22 -25.75
CA LYS A 4 -20.58 43.05 -26.39
C LYS A 4 -19.44 42.48 -25.53
N LEU A 5 -18.67 43.35 -24.87
CA LEU A 5 -17.60 42.94 -23.95
C LEU A 5 -18.14 42.20 -22.72
N LEU A 6 -19.24 42.70 -22.12
CA LEU A 6 -19.87 42.04 -20.97
C LEU A 6 -20.42 40.66 -21.32
N LEU A 7 -21.02 40.50 -22.51
CA LEU A 7 -21.54 39.21 -22.96
C LEU A 7 -20.41 38.19 -23.20
N SER A 8 -19.27 38.64 -23.75
CA SER A 8 -18.10 37.79 -23.95
C SER A 8 -17.47 37.33 -22.63
N VAL A 9 -17.40 38.20 -21.61
CA VAL A 9 -16.88 37.83 -20.28
C VAL A 9 -17.80 36.82 -19.60
N ILE A 10 -19.12 37.01 -19.67
CA ILE A 10 -20.08 36.04 -19.11
C ILE A 10 -19.98 34.69 -19.81
N LEU A 11 -19.82 34.67 -21.15
CA LEU A 11 -19.63 33.42 -21.88
C LEU A 11 -18.31 32.74 -21.52
N ILE A 12 -17.22 33.47 -21.34
CA ILE A 12 -15.92 32.90 -20.92
C ILE A 12 -15.99 32.33 -19.51
N VAL A 13 -16.66 33.01 -18.57
CA VAL A 13 -16.86 32.51 -17.20
C VAL A 13 -17.76 31.28 -17.19
N LEU A 14 -18.83 31.25 -17.99
CA LEU A 14 -19.70 30.08 -18.13
C LEU A 14 -18.98 28.90 -18.81
N PHE A 15 -18.16 29.16 -19.82
CA PHE A 15 -17.38 28.14 -20.53
C PHE A 15 -16.25 27.58 -19.63
N ALA A 16 -15.57 28.43 -18.86
CA ALA A 16 -14.60 28.02 -17.85
C ALA A 16 -15.25 27.23 -16.70
N ALA A 17 -16.47 27.60 -16.29
CA ALA A 17 -17.24 26.85 -15.29
C ALA A 17 -17.72 25.48 -15.80
N THR A 18 -17.89 25.29 -17.12
CA THR A 18 -18.24 23.97 -17.70
C THR A 18 -17.04 23.06 -17.96
N ILE A 19 -15.83 23.60 -18.09
CA ILE A 19 -14.63 22.80 -18.41
C ILE A 19 -13.98 22.18 -17.17
N SER A 20 -14.32 22.63 -15.95
CA SER A 20 -13.65 22.18 -14.73
C SER A 20 -14.42 21.15 -13.89
N LYS A 21 -15.29 20.35 -14.52
CA LYS A 21 -15.59 19.03 -13.96
C LYS A 21 -14.57 18.07 -14.55
N SER A 22 -13.37 18.03 -13.96
CA SER A 22 -12.56 16.83 -14.09
C SER A 22 -13.46 15.67 -13.74
N GLU A 23 -13.56 14.66 -14.59
CA GLU A 23 -13.99 13.35 -14.14
C GLU A 23 -13.07 13.02 -12.96
N GLN A 24 -13.60 13.18 -11.74
CA GLN A 24 -13.01 12.58 -10.56
C GLN A 24 -13.06 11.10 -10.89
N LYS A 25 -11.95 10.56 -11.41
CA LYS A 25 -11.75 9.13 -11.45
C LYS A 25 -11.92 8.74 -10.00
N ASN A 26 -13.01 8.06 -9.69
CA ASN A 26 -13.21 7.52 -8.35
C ASN A 26 -11.97 6.65 -8.12
N ASP A 27 -11.16 7.02 -7.13
CA ASP A 27 -10.01 6.21 -6.76
C ASP A 27 -10.56 4.83 -6.44
N GLU A 28 -10.05 3.81 -7.13
CA GLU A 28 -10.44 2.42 -6.92
C GLU A 28 -10.18 2.10 -5.45
N GLU A 29 -11.21 1.62 -4.76
CA GLU A 29 -11.17 1.35 -3.33
C GLU A 29 -10.42 0.04 -3.12
N MET A 30 -9.15 0.15 -2.74
CA MET A 30 -8.29 -0.99 -2.46
C MET A 30 -8.44 -1.48 -1.01
N PHE A 31 -8.04 -2.73 -0.73
CA PHE A 31 -7.99 -3.20 0.65
C PHE A 31 -6.92 -2.49 1.48
N TRP A 32 -5.81 -2.11 0.87
CA TRP A 32 -4.70 -1.43 1.54
C TRP A 32 -4.23 -0.24 0.71
N THR A 33 -3.72 0.77 1.39
CA THR A 33 -3.16 1.98 0.76
C THR A 33 -1.84 1.68 0.03
N PHE A 34 -1.17 0.60 0.42
CA PHE A 34 0.12 0.17 -0.10
C PHE A 34 0.12 -1.34 -0.35
N GLN A 35 0.49 -1.73 -1.59
CA GLN A 35 0.50 -3.12 -2.06
C GLN A 35 1.68 -3.31 -3.00
N SER A 36 2.67 -4.11 -2.59
CA SER A 36 3.96 -4.22 -3.25
C SER A 36 4.37 -5.68 -3.44
N ILE A 37 5.26 -5.90 -4.41
CA ILE A 37 5.99 -7.16 -4.58
C ILE A 37 7.47 -6.83 -4.59
N ASP A 38 8.24 -7.57 -3.81
CA ASP A 38 9.69 -7.38 -3.68
C ASP A 38 10.45 -8.09 -4.82
N THR A 39 11.51 -7.44 -5.30
CA THR A 39 12.41 -7.93 -6.36
C THR A 39 13.79 -8.33 -5.83
N MET A 40 13.99 -8.35 -4.51
CA MET A 40 15.30 -8.36 -3.85
C MET A 40 16.30 -9.36 -4.44
N LYS A 41 15.89 -10.61 -4.72
CA LYS A 41 16.77 -11.63 -5.31
C LYS A 41 17.42 -11.20 -6.63
N TYR A 42 16.70 -10.43 -7.44
CA TYR A 42 17.19 -9.95 -8.74
C TYR A 42 17.71 -8.52 -8.68
N SER A 43 17.10 -7.66 -7.86
CA SER A 43 17.52 -6.26 -7.75
C SER A 43 18.74 -6.06 -6.85
N ARG A 44 19.01 -6.98 -5.91
CA ARG A 44 20.17 -6.97 -5.02
C ARG A 44 21.17 -8.07 -5.31
N ASP A 45 20.82 -9.35 -5.12
CA ASP A 45 21.81 -10.43 -4.98
C ASP A 45 22.72 -10.57 -6.22
N ILE A 46 22.17 -10.41 -7.42
CA ILE A 46 22.91 -10.48 -8.70
C ILE A 46 23.27 -9.09 -9.28
N SER A 47 23.07 -8.01 -8.52
CA SER A 47 23.17 -6.65 -9.03
C SER A 47 24.56 -6.33 -9.61
N ARG A 48 25.64 -6.70 -8.90
CA ARG A 48 27.03 -6.54 -9.37
C ARG A 48 27.30 -7.32 -10.65
N GLU A 49 26.83 -8.56 -10.72
CA GLU A 49 27.04 -9.44 -11.87
C GLU A 49 26.36 -8.90 -13.14
N LYS A 50 25.23 -8.19 -12.96
CA LYS A 50 24.38 -7.69 -14.04
C LYS A 50 24.60 -6.22 -14.41
N LEU A 51 25.55 -5.53 -13.77
CA LEU A 51 25.83 -4.10 -14.00
C LEU A 51 25.97 -3.76 -15.49
N THR A 52 26.77 -4.55 -16.21
CA THR A 52 27.11 -4.30 -17.62
C THR A 52 26.38 -5.22 -18.59
N ASP A 53 25.44 -6.05 -18.12
CA ASP A 53 24.70 -6.98 -18.96
C ASP A 53 23.43 -6.30 -19.50
N PRO A 54 23.38 -5.88 -20.78
CA PRO A 54 22.19 -5.23 -21.33
C PRO A 54 21.01 -6.19 -21.50
N SER A 55 21.27 -7.51 -21.61
CA SER A 55 20.19 -8.51 -21.77
C SER A 55 19.31 -8.59 -20.54
N PHE A 56 19.87 -8.29 -19.37
CA PHE A 56 19.14 -8.21 -18.10
C PHE A 56 18.04 -7.12 -18.09
N ASN A 57 18.01 -6.19 -19.04
CA ASN A 57 16.87 -5.27 -19.18
C ASN A 57 15.56 -5.99 -19.52
N THR A 58 15.65 -7.09 -20.27
CA THR A 58 14.49 -7.91 -20.60
C THR A 58 13.92 -8.56 -19.33
N ASP A 59 14.80 -9.12 -18.50
CA ASP A 59 14.42 -9.75 -17.23
C ASP A 59 13.78 -8.73 -16.27
N ILE A 60 14.36 -7.53 -16.16
CA ILE A 60 13.80 -6.41 -15.40
C ILE A 60 12.41 -6.03 -15.95
N ASP A 61 12.28 -5.82 -17.25
CA ASP A 61 11.01 -5.37 -17.86
C ASP A 61 9.91 -6.40 -17.68
N GLU A 62 10.22 -7.68 -17.86
CA GLU A 62 9.28 -8.78 -17.66
C GLU A 62 8.83 -8.88 -16.19
N GLN A 63 9.76 -8.85 -15.24
CA GLN A 63 9.44 -8.89 -13.81
C GLN A 63 8.55 -7.74 -13.39
N ILE A 64 8.87 -6.51 -13.79
CA ILE A 64 8.07 -5.33 -13.46
C ILE A 64 6.69 -5.38 -14.12
N LYS A 65 6.63 -5.79 -15.40
CA LYS A 65 5.35 -5.97 -16.10
C LYS A 65 4.45 -6.97 -15.38
N ASN A 66 5.03 -8.08 -14.95
CA ASN A 66 4.32 -9.13 -14.21
C ASN A 66 3.80 -8.62 -12.87
N ILE A 67 4.61 -7.87 -12.12
CA ILE A 67 4.17 -7.21 -10.88
C ILE A 67 3.01 -6.26 -11.15
N ALA A 68 3.13 -5.36 -12.13
CA ALA A 68 2.07 -4.40 -12.47
C ALA A 68 0.75 -5.10 -12.85
N ALA A 69 0.83 -6.24 -13.56
CA ALA A 69 -0.33 -7.02 -13.96
C ALA A 69 -1.11 -7.65 -12.79
N THR A 70 -0.53 -7.71 -11.59
CA THR A 70 -1.24 -8.15 -10.37
C THR A 70 -2.16 -7.08 -9.79
N GLY A 71 -2.02 -5.81 -10.20
CA GLY A 71 -2.67 -4.67 -9.54
C GLY A 71 -1.85 -4.08 -8.39
N ALA A 72 -0.60 -4.49 -8.21
CA ALA A 72 0.31 -3.84 -7.26
C ALA A 72 0.39 -2.33 -7.53
N THR A 73 0.43 -1.54 -6.46
CA THR A 73 0.61 -0.08 -6.55
C THR A 73 2.09 0.29 -6.57
N HIS A 74 2.91 -0.54 -5.94
CA HIS A 74 4.33 -0.34 -5.76
C HIS A 74 5.14 -1.57 -6.18
N VAL A 75 6.42 -1.36 -6.43
CA VAL A 75 7.43 -2.42 -6.46
C VAL A 75 8.54 -2.09 -5.47
N ALA A 76 8.96 -3.07 -4.67
CA ALA A 76 10.13 -2.91 -3.81
C ALA A 76 11.41 -3.29 -4.58
N ILE A 77 12.37 -2.37 -4.59
CA ILE A 77 13.66 -2.50 -5.28
C ILE A 77 14.76 -2.44 -4.22
N ALA A 78 15.51 -3.52 -4.07
CA ALA A 78 16.53 -3.67 -3.03
C ALA A 78 17.97 -3.45 -3.52
N THR A 79 18.14 -2.85 -4.70
CA THR A 79 19.47 -2.49 -5.21
C THR A 79 20.20 -1.58 -4.22
N PRO A 80 21.47 -1.87 -3.87
CA PRO A 80 22.22 -1.01 -2.95
C PRO A 80 22.36 0.42 -3.46
N TYR A 81 22.52 1.36 -2.54
CA TYR A 81 22.59 2.80 -2.87
C TYR A 81 23.98 3.29 -3.27
N ASP A 82 25.01 2.44 -3.16
CA ASP A 82 26.38 2.79 -3.56
C ASP A 82 26.45 3.19 -5.04
N THR A 83 27.34 4.14 -5.36
CA THR A 83 27.50 4.68 -6.73
C THR A 83 27.71 3.58 -7.78
N GLU A 84 28.36 2.47 -7.41
CA GLU A 84 28.55 1.29 -8.27
C GLU A 84 27.23 0.75 -8.82
N PHE A 85 26.18 0.74 -8.02
CA PHE A 85 24.89 0.12 -8.35
C PHE A 85 23.84 1.10 -8.90
N LEU A 86 24.13 2.41 -8.91
CA LEU A 86 23.25 3.42 -9.52
C LEU A 86 22.83 3.08 -10.96
N PRO A 87 23.70 2.57 -11.86
CA PRO A 87 23.29 2.20 -13.21
C PRO A 87 22.21 1.13 -13.24
N ILE A 88 22.27 0.11 -12.36
CA ILE A 88 21.27 -0.95 -12.33
C ILE A 88 20.00 -0.53 -11.60
N LEU A 89 20.11 0.28 -10.54
CA LEU A 89 18.96 0.91 -9.90
C LEU A 89 18.15 1.75 -10.90
N LYS A 90 18.82 2.57 -11.73
CA LYS A 90 18.16 3.38 -12.77
C LYS A 90 17.40 2.52 -13.80
N ARG A 91 17.90 1.32 -14.11
CA ARG A 91 17.22 0.37 -15.02
C ARG A 91 15.93 -0.15 -14.40
N TRP A 92 15.96 -0.58 -13.14
CA TRP A 92 14.76 -0.98 -12.39
C TRP A 92 13.74 0.15 -12.28
N VAL A 93 14.19 1.36 -11.88
CA VAL A 93 13.33 2.54 -11.76
C VAL A 93 12.65 2.87 -13.09
N THR A 94 13.41 2.93 -14.18
CA THR A 94 12.88 3.23 -15.52
C THR A 94 11.79 2.24 -15.92
N SER A 95 12.03 0.95 -15.69
CA SER A 95 11.04 -0.09 -15.97
C SER A 95 9.79 0.06 -15.10
N ALA A 96 9.94 0.26 -13.78
CA ALA A 96 8.82 0.46 -12.87
C ALA A 96 7.91 1.61 -13.34
N ARG A 97 8.50 2.74 -13.74
CA ARG A 97 7.73 3.90 -14.25
C ARG A 97 7.04 3.62 -15.57
N LYS A 98 7.64 2.84 -16.47
CA LYS A 98 7.01 2.43 -17.73
C LYS A 98 5.66 1.72 -17.50
N TYR A 99 5.51 1.01 -16.40
CA TYR A 99 4.29 0.31 -16.02
C TYR A 99 3.48 1.02 -14.92
N ASN A 100 3.71 2.32 -14.72
CA ASN A 100 3.02 3.18 -13.75
C ASN A 100 3.09 2.72 -12.28
N LEU A 101 4.12 1.94 -11.93
CA LEU A 101 4.35 1.57 -10.54
C LEU A 101 5.05 2.70 -9.78
N LYS A 102 4.59 2.95 -8.57
CA LYS A 102 5.37 3.65 -7.55
C LYS A 102 6.50 2.75 -7.06
N ILE A 103 7.53 3.35 -6.49
CA ILE A 103 8.71 2.59 -6.07
C ILE A 103 8.83 2.67 -4.57
N TRP A 104 8.99 1.49 -3.95
CA TRP A 104 9.59 1.40 -2.64
C TRP A 104 11.08 1.12 -2.80
N PHE A 105 11.91 2.14 -2.61
CA PHE A 105 13.35 1.98 -2.53
C PHE A 105 13.65 1.32 -1.19
N ARG A 106 14.04 0.05 -1.24
CA ARG A 106 14.31 -0.80 -0.07
C ARG A 106 15.71 -1.42 -0.18
N GLY A 107 16.66 -0.62 -0.65
CA GLY A 107 18.08 -0.96 -0.69
C GLY A 107 18.76 -0.62 0.64
N ASN A 108 20.06 -0.84 0.72
CA ASN A 108 20.88 -0.38 1.82
C ASN A 108 22.24 0.07 1.28
N TRP A 109 23.04 0.74 2.11
CA TRP A 109 24.46 0.92 1.83
C TRP A 109 25.16 -0.42 1.98
N SER A 110 25.92 -0.86 0.97
CA SER A 110 26.57 -2.18 1.01
C SER A 110 27.48 -2.32 2.24
N GLY A 111 28.12 -1.24 2.66
CA GLY A 111 28.94 -1.21 3.87
C GLY A 111 28.17 -1.32 5.19
N TRP A 112 26.84 -1.23 5.22
CA TRP A 112 26.08 -1.43 6.46
C TRP A 112 26.20 -2.89 6.94
N GLU A 113 25.94 -3.83 6.03
CA GLU A 113 26.00 -5.28 6.30
C GLU A 113 27.29 -5.93 5.77
N GLY A 114 28.19 -5.14 5.18
CA GLY A 114 29.40 -5.65 4.55
C GLY A 114 29.13 -6.45 3.27
N TRP A 115 28.02 -6.17 2.58
CA TRP A 115 27.71 -6.77 1.30
C TRP A 115 28.79 -6.43 0.27
N PHE A 116 28.99 -7.35 -0.67
CA PHE A 116 29.83 -7.10 -1.85
C PHE A 116 31.27 -6.64 -1.50
N ASP A 117 31.80 -7.11 -0.36
CA ASP A 117 33.11 -6.78 0.18
C ASP A 117 33.33 -5.29 0.52
N TYR A 118 32.25 -4.52 0.70
CA TYR A 118 32.37 -3.12 1.13
C TYR A 118 32.85 -3.02 2.59
N PRO A 119 33.72 -2.05 2.92
CA PRO A 119 34.08 -1.75 4.31
C PRO A 119 32.86 -1.41 5.15
N THR A 120 32.90 -1.82 6.43
CA THR A 120 31.80 -1.53 7.35
C THR A 120 31.67 -0.04 7.64
N ILE A 121 30.44 0.45 7.71
CA ILE A 121 30.12 1.85 8.02
C ILE A 121 29.43 1.97 9.37
N ASN A 122 29.49 3.14 9.99
CA ASN A 122 28.78 3.43 11.24
C ASN A 122 27.49 4.25 11.00
N ARG A 123 26.69 4.45 12.05
CA ARG A 123 25.42 5.22 12.01
C ARG A 123 25.58 6.64 11.46
N THR A 124 26.69 7.31 11.73
CA THR A 124 26.93 8.69 11.25
C THR A 124 27.18 8.68 9.75
N GLU A 125 28.09 7.83 9.29
CA GLU A 125 28.40 7.68 7.87
C GLU A 125 27.17 7.23 7.06
N HIS A 126 26.36 6.32 7.61
CA HIS A 126 25.12 5.87 6.97
C HIS A 126 24.15 7.03 6.73
N LYS A 127 23.87 7.86 7.74
CA LYS A 127 22.99 9.03 7.59
C LYS A 127 23.54 10.06 6.62
N GLU A 128 24.84 10.33 6.65
CA GLU A 128 25.50 11.26 5.72
C GLU A 128 25.35 10.78 4.27
N LYS A 129 25.67 9.51 4.01
CA LYS A 129 25.50 8.91 2.69
C LYS A 129 24.04 8.93 2.23
N THR A 130 23.10 8.61 3.12
CA THR A 130 21.66 8.64 2.85
C THR A 130 21.19 10.04 2.41
N TYR A 131 21.59 11.08 3.14
CA TYR A 131 21.26 12.46 2.75
C TYR A 131 21.85 12.81 1.38
N GLU A 132 23.15 12.55 1.18
CA GLU A 132 23.84 12.85 -0.08
C GLU A 132 23.22 12.13 -1.27
N PHE A 133 22.85 10.87 -1.11
CA PHE A 133 22.17 10.07 -2.13
C PHE A 133 20.91 10.73 -2.64
N ILE A 134 20.03 11.13 -1.71
CA ILE A 134 18.73 11.73 -2.04
C ILE A 134 18.94 13.05 -2.79
N ILE A 135 19.82 13.92 -2.29
CA ILE A 135 20.10 15.22 -2.91
C ILE A 135 20.69 15.06 -4.31
N GLN A 136 21.68 14.18 -4.46
CA GLN A 136 22.43 14.01 -5.71
C GLN A 136 21.66 13.22 -6.79
N ASN A 137 20.70 12.39 -6.38
CA ASN A 137 19.92 11.53 -7.29
C ASN A 137 18.42 11.86 -7.24
N ASN A 138 18.08 13.15 -7.11
CA ASN A 138 16.70 13.61 -7.05
C ASN A 138 15.84 13.18 -8.26
N ASP A 139 16.49 12.86 -9.39
CA ASP A 139 15.85 12.36 -10.62
C ASP A 139 15.24 10.95 -10.46
N LEU A 140 15.63 10.20 -9.44
CA LEU A 140 15.08 8.87 -9.15
C LEU A 140 13.67 8.92 -8.55
N PHE A 141 13.35 9.99 -7.83
CA PHE A 141 12.19 10.06 -6.94
C PHE A 141 11.01 10.81 -7.54
N LEU A 142 9.82 10.27 -7.32
CA LEU A 142 8.54 10.88 -7.66
C LEU A 142 7.62 10.89 -6.43
N ASP A 143 6.65 11.81 -6.45
CA ASP A 143 5.66 11.88 -5.39
C ASP A 143 4.88 10.58 -5.28
N GLY A 144 4.65 10.13 -4.04
CA GLY A 144 4.04 8.86 -3.71
C GLY A 144 4.99 7.65 -3.77
N ASP A 145 6.30 7.86 -3.93
CA ASP A 145 7.27 6.81 -3.65
C ASP A 145 7.48 6.61 -2.15
N ILE A 146 8.14 5.51 -1.81
CA ILE A 146 8.60 5.19 -0.46
C ILE A 146 10.12 5.00 -0.50
N PHE A 147 10.84 5.51 0.49
CA PHE A 147 12.28 5.34 0.64
C PHE A 147 12.64 4.84 2.03
N THR A 148 13.28 3.67 2.09
CA THR A 148 13.81 3.08 3.32
C THR A 148 15.32 3.01 3.17
N ALA A 149 16.03 3.80 3.96
CA ALA A 149 17.49 3.87 3.88
C ALA A 149 18.20 2.58 4.33
N CYS A 150 17.49 1.78 5.14
CA CYS A 150 18.04 0.66 5.86
C CYS A 150 16.91 -0.33 6.23
N PRO A 151 16.54 -1.25 5.35
CA PRO A 151 15.68 -2.39 5.70
C PRO A 151 16.46 -3.34 6.62
N GLU A 152 15.79 -3.85 7.64
CA GLU A 152 16.37 -4.75 8.65
C GLU A 152 17.69 -4.20 9.25
N CYS A 153 17.66 -2.94 9.71
CA CYS A 153 18.85 -2.27 10.22
C CYS A 153 19.63 -3.03 11.30
N GLU A 154 18.98 -3.93 12.03
CA GLU A 154 19.60 -4.82 12.99
C GLU A 154 20.68 -5.74 12.40
N ASN A 155 20.67 -6.00 11.10
CA ASN A 155 21.60 -6.93 10.44
C ASN A 155 23.01 -6.34 10.22
N GLY A 156 23.17 -5.03 10.36
CA GLY A 156 24.42 -4.34 10.06
C GLY A 156 24.81 -3.26 11.07
N GLY A 157 25.83 -2.48 10.73
CA GLY A 157 26.30 -1.36 11.54
C GLY A 157 26.65 -1.79 12.98
N PRO A 158 26.06 -1.17 14.02
CA PRO A 158 26.27 -1.58 15.42
C PRO A 158 25.72 -2.97 15.77
N GLY A 159 24.87 -3.55 14.92
CA GLY A 159 24.29 -4.88 15.07
C GLY A 159 22.97 -4.92 15.83
N ASP A 160 22.47 -6.14 16.00
CA ASP A 160 21.14 -6.43 16.50
C ASP A 160 20.92 -5.96 17.95
N PRO A 161 19.93 -5.08 18.23
CA PRO A 161 19.68 -4.55 19.57
C PRO A 161 19.30 -5.63 20.60
N ARG A 162 18.78 -6.79 20.17
CA ARG A 162 18.51 -7.94 21.05
C ARG A 162 19.81 -8.51 21.63
N LEU A 163 20.89 -8.48 20.84
CA LEU A 163 22.20 -9.03 21.17
C LEU A 163 23.11 -7.98 21.82
N THR A 164 23.19 -6.80 21.22
CA THR A 164 24.07 -5.70 21.67
C THR A 164 23.54 -5.01 22.93
N ARG A 165 22.23 -5.17 23.20
CA ARG A 165 21.48 -4.47 24.25
C ARG A 165 21.42 -2.94 24.06
N ASP A 166 21.80 -2.43 22.88
CA ASP A 166 21.72 -1.01 22.54
C ASP A 166 20.33 -0.61 22.02
N ILE A 167 19.30 -0.81 22.85
CA ILE A 167 17.90 -0.50 22.50
C ILE A 167 17.74 1.00 22.27
N SER A 168 18.24 1.83 23.19
CA SER A 168 18.11 3.29 23.11
C SER A 168 18.88 3.87 21.92
N GLY A 169 20.09 3.39 21.65
CA GLY A 169 20.86 3.87 20.50
C GLY A 169 20.26 3.42 19.17
N HIS A 170 19.66 2.23 19.10
CA HIS A 170 18.95 1.79 17.90
C HIS A 170 17.71 2.65 17.63
N ARG A 171 16.88 2.94 18.65
CA ARG A 171 15.73 3.85 18.51
C ARG A 171 16.14 5.26 18.08
N ALA A 172 17.16 5.83 18.73
CA ALA A 172 17.67 7.15 18.38
C ALA A 172 18.15 7.19 16.93
N PHE A 173 18.84 6.14 16.47
CA PHE A 173 19.29 6.05 15.08
C PHE A 173 18.13 6.07 14.08
N LEU A 174 17.09 5.27 14.29
CA LEU A 174 15.92 5.24 13.39
C LEU A 174 15.25 6.61 13.30
N ILE A 175 15.06 7.29 14.44
CA ILE A 175 14.45 8.62 14.49
C ILE A 175 15.32 9.64 13.76
N GLU A 176 16.62 9.65 14.02
CA GLU A 176 17.55 10.58 13.36
C GLU A 176 17.68 10.32 11.85
N GLU A 177 17.64 9.06 11.42
CA GLU A 177 17.63 8.69 10.00
C GLU A 177 16.34 9.16 9.31
N TYR A 178 15.19 8.98 9.96
CA TYR A 178 13.92 9.49 9.48
C TYR A 178 13.93 11.02 9.34
N GLU A 179 14.46 11.74 10.32
CA GLU A 179 14.60 13.21 10.24
C GLU A 179 15.50 13.64 9.07
N VAL A 180 16.61 12.92 8.84
CA VAL A 180 17.55 13.19 7.75
C VAL A 180 16.90 12.98 6.38
N THR A 181 16.19 11.86 6.19
CA THR A 181 15.49 11.58 4.93
C THR A 181 14.37 12.59 4.67
N GLN A 182 13.56 12.91 5.68
CA GLN A 182 12.51 13.93 5.58
C GLN A 182 13.06 15.30 5.24
N LYS A 183 14.22 15.67 5.81
CA LYS A 183 14.90 16.91 5.44
C LYS A 183 15.33 16.89 3.98
N ALA A 184 15.97 15.82 3.52
CA ALA A 184 16.45 15.71 2.14
C ALA A 184 15.31 15.81 1.12
N PHE A 185 14.20 15.08 1.33
CA PHE A 185 13.05 15.11 0.41
C PHE A 185 12.36 16.47 0.35
N ARG A 186 12.26 17.19 1.49
CA ARG A 186 11.77 18.59 1.48
C ARG A 186 12.68 19.52 0.68
N GLU A 187 13.99 19.32 0.73
CA GLU A 187 14.94 20.17 -0.01
C GLU A 187 14.90 19.97 -1.52
N ILE A 188 14.52 18.77 -1.98
CA ILE A 188 14.33 18.46 -3.41
C ILE A 188 12.88 18.60 -3.88
N ASP A 189 11.98 19.09 -3.01
CA ASP A 189 10.55 19.30 -3.29
C ASP A 189 9.85 18.03 -3.80
N LYS A 190 9.99 16.93 -3.05
CA LYS A 190 9.37 15.63 -3.34
C LYS A 190 8.56 15.12 -2.15
N ASP A 191 7.38 14.59 -2.42
CA ASP A 191 6.54 13.91 -1.44
C ASP A 191 6.82 12.41 -1.44
N VAL A 192 7.90 12.01 -0.75
CA VAL A 192 8.33 10.62 -0.60
C VAL A 192 8.17 10.19 0.85
N THR A 193 7.51 9.06 1.07
CA THR A 193 7.35 8.49 2.41
C THR A 193 8.66 7.87 2.88
N SER A 194 9.19 8.27 4.05
CA SER A 194 10.49 7.76 4.52
C SER A 194 10.48 7.09 5.91
N ASN A 195 9.31 6.81 6.46
CA ASN A 195 9.14 6.12 7.75
C ASN A 195 8.87 4.61 7.62
N PHE A 196 9.17 4.01 6.46
CA PHE A 196 8.98 2.57 6.25
C PHE A 196 10.22 1.78 6.72
N ASN A 197 10.67 2.00 7.97
CA ASN A 197 11.83 1.33 8.54
C ASN A 197 11.47 -0.12 8.89
N SER A 198 11.69 -1.04 7.95
CA SER A 198 11.39 -2.47 8.14
C SER A 198 12.41 -3.12 9.07
N MET A 199 11.93 -4.05 9.90
CA MET A 199 12.75 -4.84 10.82
C MET A 199 12.05 -6.17 11.11
N ASN A 200 12.79 -7.17 11.58
CA ASN A 200 12.21 -8.43 12.00
C ASN A 200 11.10 -8.21 13.05
N GLY A 201 10.01 -8.98 12.96
CA GLY A 201 8.84 -8.78 13.82
C GLY A 201 9.12 -8.81 15.32
N ASP A 202 10.14 -9.54 15.78
CA ASP A 202 10.54 -9.57 17.19
C ASP A 202 11.48 -8.42 17.61
N VAL A 203 12.27 -7.89 16.67
CA VAL A 203 12.97 -6.59 16.83
C VAL A 203 11.93 -5.47 16.95
N ALA A 204 10.89 -5.47 16.11
CA ALA A 204 9.81 -4.49 16.17
C ALA A 204 9.13 -4.47 17.55
N ARG A 205 8.85 -5.64 18.15
CA ARG A 205 8.29 -5.72 19.51
C ARG A 205 9.18 -5.10 20.59
N LEU A 206 10.49 -5.10 20.39
CA LEU A 206 11.46 -4.52 21.31
C LEU A 206 11.63 -3.01 21.08
N ILE A 207 11.70 -2.59 19.82
CA ILE A 207 12.10 -1.25 19.41
C ILE A 207 10.91 -0.30 19.33
N MET A 208 9.78 -0.74 18.79
CA MET A 208 8.65 0.12 18.42
C MET A 208 7.64 0.27 19.56
N ASP A 209 8.03 0.97 20.61
CA ASP A 209 7.08 1.46 21.61
C ASP A 209 6.32 2.71 21.11
N LYS A 210 5.39 3.21 21.92
CA LYS A 210 4.54 4.34 21.54
C LYS A 210 5.30 5.61 21.19
N GLU A 211 6.32 5.93 21.98
CA GLU A 211 7.11 7.14 21.77
C GLU A 211 7.93 7.03 20.47
N THR A 212 8.60 5.89 20.26
CA THR A 212 9.38 5.64 19.05
C THR A 212 8.48 5.63 17.81
N THR A 213 7.33 4.96 17.90
CA THR A 213 6.36 4.85 16.81
C THR A 213 5.77 6.21 16.44
N GLU A 214 5.41 7.04 17.44
CA GLU A 214 4.94 8.41 17.20
C GLU A 214 6.02 9.27 16.53
N ALA A 215 7.27 9.18 17.01
CA ALA A 215 8.41 9.90 16.43
C ALA A 215 8.70 9.49 14.97
N LEU A 216 8.38 8.26 14.60
CA LEU A 216 8.47 7.72 13.23
C LEU A 216 7.15 7.87 12.44
N GLY A 217 6.23 8.74 12.87
CA GLY A 217 5.03 9.05 12.09
C GLY A 217 3.93 7.98 12.15
N GLY A 218 3.94 7.12 13.17
CA GLY A 218 2.82 6.23 13.48
C GLY A 218 2.74 4.94 12.67
N ILE A 219 3.80 4.59 11.94
CA ILE A 219 3.89 3.35 11.14
C ILE A 219 4.94 2.41 11.74
N VAL A 220 4.62 1.12 11.77
CA VAL A 220 5.53 0.03 12.15
C VAL A 220 5.65 -0.93 10.99
N VAL A 221 6.82 -1.00 10.35
CA VAL A 221 7.04 -1.93 9.24
C VAL A 221 7.76 -3.17 9.75
N ILE A 222 7.20 -4.35 9.45
CA ILE A 222 7.74 -5.62 9.92
C ILE A 222 8.02 -6.57 8.76
N ASP A 223 9.20 -7.18 8.80
CA ASP A 223 9.57 -8.32 7.97
C ASP A 223 9.24 -9.55 8.81
N HIS A 224 8.20 -10.29 8.40
CA HIS A 224 7.52 -11.22 9.29
C HIS A 224 7.05 -12.49 8.58
N TYR A 225 7.72 -13.59 8.89
CA TYR A 225 7.43 -14.92 8.38
C TYR A 225 6.98 -15.82 9.54
N VAL A 226 5.83 -16.47 9.38
CA VAL A 226 5.21 -17.28 10.44
C VAL A 226 4.59 -18.55 9.89
N ALA A 227 4.35 -19.52 10.79
CA ALA A 227 3.85 -20.83 10.41
C ALA A 227 2.41 -20.79 9.87
N SER A 228 1.56 -19.92 10.44
CA SER A 228 0.13 -19.89 10.12
C SER A 228 -0.43 -18.49 9.86
N PRO A 229 -1.49 -18.39 9.04
CA PRO A 229 -2.24 -17.15 8.85
C PRO A 229 -2.80 -16.52 10.13
N ASP A 230 -3.23 -17.36 11.10
CA ASP A 230 -3.74 -16.87 12.39
C ASP A 230 -2.65 -16.20 13.22
N GLN A 231 -1.44 -16.77 13.22
CA GLN A 231 -0.31 -16.16 13.91
C GLN A 231 0.05 -14.82 13.27
N LEU A 232 0.04 -14.74 11.93
CA LEU A 232 0.35 -13.50 11.22
C LEU A 232 -0.56 -12.35 11.66
N VAL A 233 -1.88 -12.59 11.64
CA VAL A 233 -2.86 -11.56 12.03
C VAL A 233 -2.82 -11.25 13.52
N SER A 234 -2.63 -12.26 14.38
CA SER A 234 -2.45 -12.04 15.81
C SER A 234 -1.24 -11.16 16.11
N ASP A 235 -0.11 -11.42 15.44
CA ASP A 235 1.12 -10.67 15.63
C ASP A 235 0.99 -9.23 15.14
N ILE A 236 0.32 -9.01 14.01
CA ILE A 236 -0.01 -7.66 13.51
C ILE A 236 -0.82 -6.89 14.56
N ALA A 237 -1.91 -7.48 15.04
CA ALA A 237 -2.79 -6.84 16.02
C ALA A 237 -2.07 -6.55 17.35
N GLU A 238 -1.22 -7.47 17.81
CA GLU A 238 -0.39 -7.29 19.00
C GLU A 238 0.59 -6.12 18.84
N ILE A 239 1.35 -6.10 17.75
CA ILE A 239 2.35 -5.07 17.47
C ILE A 239 1.67 -3.71 17.35
N ALA A 240 0.57 -3.60 16.61
CA ALA A 240 -0.20 -2.37 16.49
C ALA A 240 -0.70 -1.86 17.86
N LYS A 241 -1.24 -2.76 18.68
CA LYS A 241 -1.74 -2.42 20.02
C LYS A 241 -0.63 -1.92 20.95
N ASN A 242 0.53 -2.57 20.92
CA ASN A 242 1.65 -2.26 21.83
C ASN A 242 2.38 -0.98 21.41
N SER A 243 2.62 -0.83 20.11
CA SER A 243 3.26 0.35 19.51
C SER A 243 2.34 1.56 19.41
N GLY A 244 1.02 1.35 19.36
CA GLY A 244 0.05 2.42 19.07
C GLY A 244 0.05 2.90 17.61
N GLY A 245 0.81 2.26 16.72
CA GLY A 245 0.86 2.58 15.29
C GLY A 245 0.05 1.63 14.41
N HIS A 246 0.04 1.92 13.11
CA HIS A 246 -0.43 1.00 12.09
C HIS A 246 0.74 0.14 11.59
N VAL A 247 0.45 -1.10 11.23
CA VAL A 247 1.46 -2.05 10.76
C VAL A 247 1.48 -2.09 9.24
N VAL A 248 2.67 -2.21 8.66
CA VAL A 248 2.89 -2.60 7.26
C VAL A 248 3.74 -3.86 7.25
N LEU A 249 3.36 -4.85 6.45
CA LEU A 249 4.23 -6.00 6.19
C LEU A 249 5.26 -5.61 5.13
N GLY A 250 6.52 -5.43 5.51
CA GLY A 250 7.61 -5.09 4.59
C GLY A 250 8.11 -6.29 3.80
N GLU A 251 8.14 -7.44 4.46
CA GLU A 251 8.26 -8.74 3.86
C GLU A 251 7.31 -9.71 4.55
N PHE A 252 6.62 -10.49 3.75
CA PHE A 252 5.95 -11.70 4.20
C PHE A 252 5.82 -12.64 3.00
N GLY A 253 5.64 -13.92 3.28
CA GLY A 253 5.41 -14.91 2.26
C GLY A 253 5.46 -16.32 2.82
N ALA A 254 5.06 -17.26 1.98
CA ALA A 254 5.20 -18.69 2.21
C ALA A 254 5.51 -19.35 0.86
N PRO A 255 6.18 -20.51 0.84
CA PRO A 255 6.83 -21.15 1.99
C PRO A 255 8.17 -20.52 2.37
N ILE A 256 8.47 -20.52 3.66
CA ILE A 256 9.84 -20.51 4.20
C ILE A 256 10.10 -21.91 4.77
N GLU A 257 11.08 -22.64 4.21
CA GLU A 257 11.24 -24.08 4.47
C GLU A 257 11.40 -24.39 5.97
N ASP A 258 12.16 -23.57 6.70
CA ASP A 258 12.41 -23.76 8.14
C ASP A 258 11.20 -23.41 9.03
N ILE A 259 10.16 -22.76 8.47
CA ILE A 259 8.97 -22.29 9.20
C ILE A 259 7.73 -23.09 8.80
N ASN A 260 7.49 -23.19 7.50
CA ASN A 260 6.29 -23.79 6.92
C ASN A 260 6.53 -25.23 6.41
N GLY A 261 7.80 -25.66 6.33
CA GLY A 261 8.18 -26.83 5.54
C GLY A 261 8.13 -26.55 4.05
N LYS A 262 8.32 -27.61 3.25
CA LYS A 262 8.13 -27.53 1.79
C LYS A 262 6.65 -27.46 1.48
N MET A 263 6.26 -26.48 0.67
CA MET A 263 4.91 -26.36 0.12
C MET A 263 4.94 -26.54 -1.40
N THR A 264 3.92 -27.23 -1.90
CA THR A 264 3.52 -27.20 -3.31
C THR A 264 2.93 -25.84 -3.70
N GLU A 265 2.74 -25.58 -4.99
CA GLU A 265 2.07 -24.34 -5.45
C GLU A 265 0.64 -24.21 -4.92
N ASP A 266 -0.06 -25.34 -4.78
CA ASP A 266 -1.43 -25.37 -4.23
C ASP A 266 -1.45 -25.02 -2.75
N GLU A 267 -0.51 -25.56 -1.97
CA GLU A 267 -0.39 -25.24 -0.54
C GLU A 267 0.03 -23.80 -0.31
N GLN A 268 0.97 -23.28 -1.12
CA GLN A 268 1.33 -21.86 -1.09
C GLN A 268 0.14 -20.96 -1.41
N ALA A 269 -0.60 -21.25 -2.49
CA ALA A 269 -1.77 -20.49 -2.88
C ALA A 269 -2.87 -20.53 -1.80
N ALA A 270 -3.14 -21.69 -1.22
CA ALA A 270 -4.12 -21.85 -0.15
C ALA A 270 -3.72 -21.09 1.12
N TRP A 271 -2.45 -21.15 1.52
CA TRP A 271 -1.94 -20.40 2.66
C TRP A 271 -2.10 -18.89 2.45
N LEU A 272 -1.80 -18.40 1.24
CA LEU A 272 -1.94 -16.98 0.91
C LEU A 272 -3.40 -16.53 0.86
N ASP A 273 -4.28 -17.33 0.30
CA ASP A 273 -5.71 -17.02 0.25
C ASP A 273 -6.29 -16.87 1.66
N GLU A 274 -5.92 -17.79 2.56
CA GLU A 274 -6.30 -17.71 3.97
C GLU A 274 -5.68 -16.50 4.68
N ALA A 275 -4.38 -16.25 4.47
CA ALA A 275 -3.68 -15.10 5.05
C ALA A 275 -4.29 -13.78 4.61
N PHE A 276 -4.45 -13.56 3.31
CA PHE A 276 -5.03 -12.34 2.78
C PHE A 276 -6.49 -12.17 3.22
N THR A 277 -7.30 -13.23 3.22
CA THR A 277 -8.69 -13.19 3.72
C THR A 277 -8.78 -12.70 5.17
N LYS A 278 -7.84 -13.10 6.03
CA LYS A 278 -7.80 -12.63 7.42
C LYS A 278 -7.20 -11.23 7.53
N MET A 279 -6.13 -10.94 6.79
CA MET A 279 -5.46 -9.63 6.78
C MET A 279 -6.37 -8.50 6.27
N VAL A 280 -7.24 -8.76 5.29
CA VAL A 280 -8.24 -7.76 4.87
C VAL A 280 -9.27 -7.46 5.96
N ARG A 281 -9.30 -8.16 7.10
CA ARG A 281 -10.17 -7.80 8.24
C ARG A 281 -9.41 -7.08 9.35
N GLU A 282 -8.09 -7.08 9.29
CA GLU A 282 -7.23 -6.44 10.28
C GLU A 282 -7.13 -4.94 9.99
N LYS A 283 -7.84 -4.14 10.78
CA LYS A 283 -7.91 -2.68 10.59
C LYS A 283 -6.58 -1.97 10.88
N SER A 284 -5.70 -2.58 11.66
CA SER A 284 -4.38 -2.02 11.96
C SER A 284 -3.36 -2.25 10.84
N LEU A 285 -3.66 -3.08 9.84
CA LEU A 285 -2.78 -3.34 8.71
C LEU A 285 -3.00 -2.29 7.60
N ALA A 286 -2.02 -1.41 7.40
CA ALA A 286 -2.08 -0.32 6.42
C ALA A 286 -1.60 -0.72 5.02
N GLY A 287 -0.75 -1.75 4.93
CA GLY A 287 -0.10 -2.12 3.68
C GLY A 287 0.66 -3.44 3.74
N VAL A 288 0.96 -4.00 2.57
CA VAL A 288 1.62 -5.30 2.41
C VAL A 288 2.63 -5.27 1.27
N SER A 289 3.76 -5.96 1.46
CA SER A 289 4.77 -6.19 0.43
C SER A 289 5.17 -7.67 0.41
N TYR A 290 4.78 -8.36 -0.66
CA TYR A 290 5.03 -9.79 -0.80
C TYR A 290 6.48 -10.06 -1.18
N TRP A 291 7.15 -10.90 -0.40
CA TRP A 291 8.46 -11.43 -0.74
C TRP A 291 8.26 -12.84 -1.32
N VAL A 292 8.65 -13.16 -2.56
CA VAL A 292 9.40 -12.38 -3.56
C VAL A 292 8.91 -12.69 -4.98
N ASN A 293 9.25 -11.85 -5.95
CA ASN A 293 8.94 -12.06 -7.37
C ASN A 293 9.52 -13.38 -7.93
N VAL A 294 10.86 -13.48 -8.06
CA VAL A 294 11.59 -14.64 -8.61
C VAL A 294 12.78 -14.98 -7.71
N GLY A 295 13.13 -16.27 -7.58
CA GLY A 295 14.42 -16.72 -7.02
C GLY A 295 14.47 -16.99 -5.52
N GLY A 296 13.34 -16.87 -4.82
CA GLY A 296 13.18 -17.24 -3.41
C GLY A 296 12.25 -18.45 -3.23
N SER A 297 12.22 -19.03 -2.03
CA SER A 297 11.32 -20.15 -1.72
C SER A 297 9.84 -19.79 -1.88
N THR A 298 9.51 -18.52 -1.64
CA THR A 298 8.19 -17.93 -1.78
C THR A 298 7.91 -17.38 -3.18
N GLN A 299 8.77 -17.62 -4.18
CA GLN A 299 8.66 -16.96 -5.49
C GLN A 299 7.25 -17.06 -6.10
N LEU A 300 6.81 -15.99 -6.75
CA LEU A 300 5.53 -15.89 -7.44
C LEU A 300 5.62 -16.32 -8.91
N TRP A 301 6.76 -16.10 -9.55
CA TRP A 301 7.04 -16.54 -10.91
C TRP A 301 8.22 -17.50 -10.96
N ASN A 302 8.17 -18.42 -11.91
CA ASN A 302 9.30 -19.27 -12.24
C ASN A 302 10.35 -18.47 -13.04
N SER A 303 11.57 -19.01 -13.14
CA SER A 303 12.68 -18.36 -13.85
C SER A 303 12.42 -18.16 -15.36
N ASP A 304 11.43 -18.84 -15.92
CA ASP A 304 11.00 -18.71 -17.32
C ASP A 304 9.83 -17.71 -17.50
N GLY A 305 9.47 -16.97 -16.46
CA GLY A 305 8.38 -15.99 -16.47
C GLY A 305 6.99 -16.60 -16.28
N THR A 306 6.85 -17.93 -16.17
CA THR A 306 5.54 -18.54 -15.95
C THR A 306 5.00 -18.23 -14.54
N PRO A 307 3.74 -17.80 -14.40
CA PRO A 307 3.15 -17.49 -13.10
C PRO A 307 2.81 -18.78 -12.33
N ARG A 308 3.11 -18.79 -11.04
CA ARG A 308 2.65 -19.83 -10.11
C ARG A 308 1.23 -19.54 -9.63
N LYS A 309 0.55 -20.53 -9.05
CA LYS A 309 -0.84 -20.38 -8.55
C LYS A 309 -1.04 -19.24 -7.54
N ALA A 310 0.00 -18.92 -6.75
CA ALA A 310 0.00 -17.80 -5.82
C ALA A 310 -0.25 -16.43 -6.49
N VAL A 311 0.14 -16.26 -7.76
CA VAL A 311 -0.05 -14.99 -8.49
C VAL A 311 -1.52 -14.63 -8.63
N SER A 312 -2.38 -15.60 -8.97
CA SER A 312 -3.82 -15.34 -9.12
C SER A 312 -4.49 -15.04 -7.80
N VAL A 313 -4.01 -15.63 -6.69
CA VAL A 313 -4.49 -15.30 -5.35
C VAL A 313 -4.12 -13.86 -5.03
N LEU A 314 -2.85 -13.50 -5.10
CA LEU A 314 -2.41 -12.14 -4.78
C LEU A 314 -3.12 -11.07 -5.64
N ALA A 315 -3.30 -11.34 -6.94
CA ALA A 315 -4.00 -10.42 -7.84
C ALA A 315 -5.48 -10.18 -7.48
N SER A 316 -6.19 -11.16 -6.90
CA SER A 316 -7.59 -10.98 -6.50
C SER A 316 -7.75 -10.05 -5.30
N PHE A 317 -6.71 -9.92 -4.47
CA PHE A 317 -6.67 -8.98 -3.36
C PHE A 317 -6.08 -7.62 -3.78
N TYR A 318 -5.15 -7.59 -4.73
CA TYR A 318 -4.51 -6.36 -5.18
C TYR A 318 -5.39 -5.54 -6.13
N ASN A 319 -6.23 -6.23 -6.89
CA ASN A 319 -7.22 -5.62 -7.77
C ASN A 319 -8.62 -6.19 -7.45
N PRO A 320 -9.21 -5.84 -6.29
CA PRO A 320 -10.48 -6.41 -5.87
C PRO A 320 -11.61 -5.96 -6.79
N LEU A 321 -12.64 -6.79 -6.90
CA LEU A 321 -13.89 -6.34 -7.52
C LEU A 321 -14.57 -5.34 -6.59
N GLU A 322 -15.33 -4.41 -7.19
CA GLU A 322 -16.03 -3.36 -6.46
C GLU A 322 -17.55 -3.46 -6.58
N ILE A 323 -18.23 -3.06 -5.51
CA ILE A 323 -19.68 -2.85 -5.48
C ILE A 323 -19.95 -1.34 -5.54
N PRO A 324 -20.18 -0.77 -6.73
CA PRO A 324 -20.61 0.61 -6.82
C PRO A 324 -22.09 0.73 -6.41
N GLY A 325 -22.42 1.83 -5.73
CA GLY A 325 -23.80 2.14 -5.43
C GLY A 325 -24.05 3.60 -5.10
N ILE A 326 -25.33 3.93 -4.96
CA ILE A 326 -25.80 5.27 -4.58
C ILE A 326 -26.78 5.14 -3.42
N THR A 327 -26.53 5.92 -2.38
CA THR A 327 -27.41 6.07 -1.22
C THR A 327 -28.33 7.27 -1.41
N LYS A 328 -29.63 7.05 -1.25
CA LYS A 328 -30.68 8.07 -1.41
C LYS A 328 -31.70 7.96 -0.29
N ASP A 329 -32.43 9.03 -0.04
CA ASP A 329 -33.59 9.01 0.84
C ASP A 329 -34.87 8.58 0.08
N GLU A 330 -36.01 8.50 0.78
CA GLU A 330 -37.28 8.05 0.19
C GLU A 330 -37.85 8.99 -0.88
N ILE A 331 -37.33 10.22 -1.02
CA ILE A 331 -37.72 11.16 -2.09
C ILE A 331 -36.70 11.20 -3.24
N GLY A 332 -35.66 10.37 -3.15
CA GLY A 332 -34.60 10.21 -4.15
C GLY A 332 -33.50 11.27 -4.06
N LYS A 333 -33.40 12.00 -2.94
CA LYS A 333 -32.28 12.92 -2.69
C LYS A 333 -31.06 12.09 -2.25
N PRO A 334 -29.86 12.36 -2.78
CA PRO A 334 -28.65 11.68 -2.34
C PRO A 334 -28.35 11.96 -0.87
N ILE A 335 -27.77 10.97 -0.18
CA ILE A 335 -27.38 11.09 1.22
C ILE A 335 -25.86 10.94 1.31
N ALA A 336 -25.19 11.96 1.82
CA ALA A 336 -23.75 11.91 2.04
C ALA A 336 -23.39 11.29 3.38
N ASN A 337 -22.15 10.80 3.48
CA ASN A 337 -21.54 10.26 4.68
C ASN A 337 -22.35 9.08 5.25
N VAL A 338 -22.93 8.25 4.40
CA VAL A 338 -23.60 7.00 4.77
C VAL A 338 -22.53 5.92 4.89
N THR A 339 -22.44 5.27 6.04
CA THR A 339 -21.52 4.15 6.24
C THR A 339 -22.09 2.89 5.58
N VAL A 340 -21.31 2.27 4.72
CA VAL A 340 -21.62 1.00 4.05
C VAL A 340 -20.56 -0.02 4.43
N LEU A 341 -20.97 -1.14 5.03
CA LEU A 341 -20.07 -2.19 5.51
C LEU A 341 -20.37 -3.53 4.80
N ASN A 342 -19.31 -4.27 4.46
CA ASN A 342 -19.34 -5.70 4.20
C ASN A 342 -18.43 -6.48 5.17
N ALA A 343 -18.28 -7.79 4.95
CA ALA A 343 -17.47 -8.68 5.79
C ALA A 343 -15.96 -8.33 5.85
N TYR A 344 -15.48 -7.36 5.06
CA TYR A 344 -14.07 -7.03 4.88
C TYR A 344 -13.76 -5.55 5.11
N ARG A 345 -14.61 -4.64 4.61
CA ARG A 345 -14.34 -3.20 4.56
C ARG A 345 -15.57 -2.37 4.85
N GLU A 346 -15.29 -1.16 5.30
CA GLU A 346 -16.23 -0.07 5.53
C GLU A 346 -15.87 1.08 4.59
N THR A 347 -16.86 1.69 3.95
CA THR A 347 -16.71 2.93 3.18
C THR A 347 -17.80 3.92 3.59
N THR A 348 -17.66 5.18 3.16
CA THR A 348 -18.68 6.22 3.34
C THR A 348 -19.09 6.85 2.01
N SER A 349 -20.39 7.11 1.85
CA SER A 349 -20.87 7.77 0.64
C SER A 349 -20.43 9.23 0.52
N ASP A 350 -20.18 9.67 -0.70
CA ASP A 350 -19.79 11.05 -1.01
C ASP A 350 -20.99 12.03 -1.00
N SER A 351 -20.74 13.29 -1.38
CA SER A 351 -21.78 14.32 -1.48
C SER A 351 -22.91 14.02 -2.49
N SER A 352 -22.64 13.16 -3.48
CA SER A 352 -23.60 12.67 -4.46
C SER A 352 -24.32 11.39 -4.00
N GLY A 353 -23.99 10.90 -2.81
CA GLY A 353 -24.45 9.64 -2.25
C GLY A 353 -23.78 8.41 -2.85
N PHE A 354 -22.82 8.58 -3.75
CA PHE A 354 -22.07 7.50 -4.37
C PHE A 354 -21.14 6.84 -3.34
N PHE A 355 -20.99 5.53 -3.42
CA PHE A 355 -19.98 4.77 -2.69
C PHE A 355 -19.43 3.65 -3.59
N SER A 356 -18.20 3.22 -3.32
CA SER A 356 -17.63 1.98 -3.86
C SER A 356 -17.05 1.16 -2.72
N LEU A 357 -17.23 -0.16 -2.78
CA LEU A 357 -16.79 -1.06 -1.71
C LEU A 357 -16.14 -2.31 -2.28
N PRO A 358 -14.87 -2.63 -1.95
CA PRO A 358 -14.20 -3.82 -2.45
C PRO A 358 -14.74 -5.09 -1.80
N PHE A 359 -14.74 -6.18 -2.56
CA PHE A 359 -15.16 -7.51 -2.09
C PHE A 359 -14.38 -8.62 -2.79
N LEU A 360 -14.33 -9.80 -2.16
CA LEU A 360 -13.60 -10.97 -2.65
C LEU A 360 -14.49 -11.95 -3.42
N ASP A 361 -15.43 -12.57 -2.72
CA ASP A 361 -16.21 -13.71 -3.21
C ASP A 361 -17.73 -13.49 -3.06
N LYS A 362 -18.13 -12.79 -1.99
CA LYS A 362 -19.53 -12.51 -1.67
C LYS A 362 -19.89 -11.07 -1.96
N LYS A 363 -20.88 -10.92 -2.83
CA LYS A 363 -21.61 -9.68 -3.08
C LYS A 363 -22.59 -9.42 -1.93
N GLU A 364 -22.08 -9.21 -0.72
CA GLU A 364 -22.92 -8.99 0.45
C GLU A 364 -22.60 -7.63 1.07
N ILE A 365 -23.63 -6.81 1.29
CA ILE A 365 -23.55 -5.64 2.15
C ILE A 365 -24.18 -6.05 3.47
N GLU A 366 -23.35 -6.15 4.50
CA GLU A 366 -23.80 -6.55 5.82
C GLU A 366 -24.72 -5.49 6.40
N HIS A 367 -24.30 -4.22 6.43
CA HIS A 367 -25.16 -3.16 6.91
C HIS A 367 -24.87 -1.79 6.31
N VAL A 368 -25.91 -0.95 6.33
CA VAL A 368 -25.85 0.45 5.89
C VAL A 368 -26.44 1.34 6.97
N SER A 369 -25.66 2.31 7.45
CA SER A 369 -26.07 3.15 8.58
C SER A 369 -25.79 4.64 8.35
N LYS A 370 -26.69 5.46 8.90
CA LYS A 370 -26.54 6.92 8.98
C LYS A 370 -27.38 7.44 10.15
N GLU A 371 -26.82 8.35 10.95
CA GLU A 371 -27.58 9.02 12.00
C GLU A 371 -28.85 9.69 11.43
N GLY A 372 -29.99 9.49 12.10
CA GLY A 372 -31.29 9.99 11.65
C GLY A 372 -32.02 9.08 10.66
N TYR A 373 -31.40 7.99 10.20
CA TYR A 373 -31.99 7.01 9.28
C TYR A 373 -32.09 5.61 9.90
N SER A 374 -32.95 4.77 9.35
CA SER A 374 -33.10 3.37 9.74
C SER A 374 -31.96 2.52 9.17
N LEU A 375 -31.43 1.60 9.99
CA LEU A 375 -30.44 0.59 9.59
C LEU A 375 -31.02 -0.34 8.51
N LYS A 376 -30.22 -0.68 7.50
CA LYS A 376 -30.60 -1.64 6.44
C LYS A 376 -29.55 -2.72 6.24
N TYR A 377 -30.04 -3.93 5.90
CA TYR A 377 -29.27 -5.10 5.51
C TYR A 377 -29.61 -5.42 4.04
N ILE A 378 -28.60 -5.63 3.18
CA ILE A 378 -28.81 -5.77 1.73
C ILE A 378 -28.01 -6.95 1.18
N TYR A 379 -28.72 -7.94 0.66
CA TYR A 379 -28.13 -8.97 -0.19
C TYR A 379 -28.05 -8.45 -1.62
N TYR A 380 -26.88 -8.58 -2.25
CA TYR A 380 -26.61 -7.98 -3.53
C TYR A 380 -26.32 -9.02 -4.62
N GLU A 381 -27.05 -8.95 -5.73
CA GLU A 381 -26.86 -9.87 -6.86
C GLU A 381 -26.47 -9.15 -8.18
N ASN A 382 -26.72 -7.85 -8.35
CA ASN A 382 -26.73 -7.18 -9.68
C ASN A 382 -25.91 -5.88 -9.78
N SER A 383 -25.02 -5.73 -10.77
CA SER A 383 -23.97 -4.70 -10.96
C SER A 383 -24.17 -3.18 -10.67
N ASN A 384 -25.30 -2.67 -10.16
CA ASN A 384 -25.42 -1.28 -9.63
C ASN A 384 -26.48 -1.20 -8.52
N ILE A 385 -26.08 -0.76 -7.30
CA ILE A 385 -27.00 -0.66 -6.15
C ILE A 385 -27.56 0.75 -6.00
N THR A 386 -28.87 0.86 -5.78
CA THR A 386 -29.44 2.05 -5.15
C THR A 386 -30.00 1.69 -3.77
N ILE A 387 -29.41 2.27 -2.73
CA ILE A 387 -29.80 2.04 -1.34
C ILE A 387 -30.70 3.19 -0.90
N ILE A 388 -31.99 2.90 -0.69
CA ILE A 388 -32.94 3.89 -0.18
C ILE A 388 -32.94 3.80 1.34
N LEU A 389 -32.52 4.84 2.06
CA LEU A 389 -32.60 4.92 3.52
C LEU A 389 -33.87 5.66 3.96
N GLU A 390 -34.50 5.18 5.05
CA GLU A 390 -35.71 5.78 5.59
C GLU A 390 -35.38 6.69 6.77
N GLN A 391 -35.86 7.94 6.76
CA GLN A 391 -35.69 8.83 7.91
C GLN A 391 -36.49 8.32 9.11
N ASN A 392 -35.88 8.29 10.29
CA ASN A 392 -36.55 7.85 11.52
C ASN A 392 -37.63 8.85 11.98
N ASN A 393 -37.38 10.15 11.79
CA ASN A 393 -38.28 11.23 12.23
C ASN A 393 -38.49 12.27 11.11
N PRO A 394 -39.17 11.91 10.00
CA PRO A 394 -39.32 12.81 8.88
C PRO A 394 -40.24 13.98 9.23
N SER A 395 -39.89 15.18 8.77
CA SER A 395 -40.72 16.37 8.90
C SER A 395 -42.07 16.21 8.16
N LEU A 396 -43.09 17.00 8.52
CA LEU A 396 -44.39 16.96 7.83
C LEU A 396 -44.24 17.23 6.33
N LEU A 397 -43.42 18.22 5.97
CA LEU A 397 -43.11 18.52 4.57
C LEU A 397 -42.48 17.32 3.87
N TYR A 398 -41.55 16.64 4.51
CA TYR A 398 -40.93 15.43 3.94
C TYR A 398 -41.96 14.31 3.73
N LYS A 399 -42.84 14.08 4.70
CA LYS A 399 -43.94 13.11 4.58
C LYS A 399 -44.84 13.44 3.38
N ILE A 400 -45.15 14.73 3.16
CA ILE A 400 -45.92 15.19 2.00
C ILE A 400 -45.15 14.93 0.69
N LEU A 401 -43.86 15.31 0.61
CA LEU A 401 -43.03 15.07 -0.57
C LEU A 401 -42.91 13.58 -0.91
N ARG A 402 -42.81 12.71 0.09
CA ARG A 402 -42.78 11.25 -0.07
C ARG A 402 -44.04 10.70 -0.73
N LEU A 403 -45.21 11.32 -0.54
CA LEU A 403 -46.45 10.90 -1.21
C LEU A 403 -46.41 11.14 -2.73
N PHE A 404 -45.77 12.22 -3.17
CA PHE A 404 -45.66 12.57 -4.59
C PHE A 404 -44.56 11.80 -5.34
N LYS A 405 -43.65 11.16 -4.62
CA LYS A 405 -42.48 10.44 -5.18
C LYS A 405 -42.63 8.93 -5.23
N ARG A 406 -43.64 8.34 -4.58
CA ARG A 406 -43.86 6.89 -4.65
C ARG A 406 -44.12 6.49 -6.10
N PRO A 407 -43.27 5.65 -6.74
CA PRO A 407 -43.63 5.05 -8.00
C PRO A 407 -44.93 4.27 -7.78
N LEU A 408 -45.91 4.47 -8.66
CA LEU A 408 -47.08 3.59 -8.75
C LEU A 408 -46.53 2.16 -8.81
N LYS A 409 -46.80 1.34 -7.79
CA LYS A 409 -46.36 -0.06 -7.76
C LYS A 409 -46.79 -0.71 -9.08
N THR A 410 -45.85 -1.00 -9.97
CA THR A 410 -46.08 -1.93 -11.07
C THR A 410 -46.29 -3.29 -10.44
N LYS A 411 -47.52 -3.80 -10.58
CA LYS A 411 -47.92 -5.12 -10.12
C LYS A 411 -47.16 -6.22 -10.84
#